data_AF-A0A2V5HSD6-F1
#
_entry.id   AF-A0A2V5HSD6-F1
#
_cell.length_a   1.000
_cell.length_b   1.000
_cell.length_c   1.000
_cell.angle_alpha   90.00
_cell.angle_beta   90.00
_cell.angle_gamma   90.00
#
_symmetry.space_group_name_H-M   'P 1'
#
loop_
_entity.id
_entity.type
_entity.pdbx_description
1 polymer ?
#
loop_
_entity_poly.entity_id
_entity_poly.type
_entity_poly.pdbx_seq_one_letter_code
_entity_poly.pdbx_strand_id
1 'polypeptide(L)'
;MPYIFKACVLHILLAGAFMGQAVLASPLTHFHSSDVLPVEARTEQPDYITEDFNKRGKTAPKLATADFPSKSYTCPKADAYTETTYTSGQLAKAYIDAAKYANEGKKLGKNKYPHNFANHDKLPFECGASKQEFALDRENPARVYSGGDVKKLPDRLIFEYTGTGKTARARFCGVIRHYEDGFVSCSAL
;
A
#
# COMPACT_ATOMS: atom_id res chain seq x y z
N MET A 1 -52.97 -26.33 11.48
CA MET A 1 -53.07 -25.75 10.12
C MET A 1 -54.31 -24.86 10.09
N PRO A 2 -54.29 -23.66 9.49
CA PRO A 2 -53.87 -23.47 8.10
C PRO A 2 -52.86 -22.33 7.84
N TYR A 3 -52.15 -22.56 6.75
CA TYR A 3 -51.35 -21.63 5.96
C TYR A 3 -52.27 -20.73 5.13
N ILE A 4 -51.87 -19.48 4.88
CA ILE A 4 -52.49 -18.65 3.85
C ILE A 4 -51.39 -18.10 2.94
N PHE A 5 -51.34 -18.67 1.73
CA PHE A 5 -50.65 -18.15 0.56
C PHE A 5 -51.29 -16.84 0.10
N LYS A 6 -50.50 -15.85 -0.30
CA LYS A 6 -50.98 -14.77 -1.19
C LYS A 6 -49.95 -14.39 -2.25
N ALA A 7 -50.21 -14.93 -3.43
CA ALA A 7 -50.17 -14.35 -4.77
C ALA A 7 -48.90 -13.62 -5.28
N CYS A 8 -48.36 -14.23 -6.34
CA CYS A 8 -47.50 -13.64 -7.37
C CYS A 8 -48.12 -12.39 -8.02
N VAL A 9 -47.26 -11.42 -8.37
CA VAL A 9 -47.54 -10.47 -9.45
C VAL A 9 -46.34 -10.45 -10.39
N LEU A 10 -46.57 -10.96 -11.60
CA LEU A 10 -45.69 -11.00 -12.76
C LEU A 10 -45.91 -9.70 -13.56
N HIS A 11 -44.86 -8.98 -13.94
CA HIS A 11 -44.95 -7.85 -14.89
C HIS A 11 -43.99 -8.08 -16.08
N ILE A 12 -44.57 -8.67 -17.12
CA ILE A 12 -44.53 -8.33 -18.56
C ILE A 12 -43.27 -7.62 -19.11
N LEU A 13 -42.54 -8.40 -19.92
CA LEU A 13 -41.92 -8.13 -21.23
C LEU A 13 -41.84 -6.69 -21.74
N LEU A 14 -40.62 -6.26 -22.08
CA LEU A 14 -40.38 -5.31 -23.18
C LEU A 14 -39.30 -5.87 -24.10
N ALA A 15 -39.70 -6.33 -25.29
CA ALA A 15 -38.83 -6.76 -26.37
C ALA A 15 -38.48 -5.54 -27.24
N GLY A 16 -37.22 -5.14 -27.25
CA GLY A 16 -36.68 -4.14 -28.17
C GLY A 16 -35.95 -4.82 -29.33
N ALA A 17 -36.55 -4.78 -30.51
CA ALA A 17 -35.92 -5.21 -31.75
C ALA A 17 -35.03 -4.10 -32.31
N PHE A 18 -33.77 -4.39 -32.60
CA PHE A 18 -32.94 -3.58 -33.49
C PHE A 18 -32.58 -4.42 -34.72
N MET A 19 -33.20 -4.10 -35.84
CA MET A 19 -32.72 -4.47 -37.17
C MET A 19 -31.69 -3.43 -37.63
N GLY A 20 -30.55 -3.88 -38.10
CA GLY A 20 -29.54 -3.08 -38.80
C GLY A 20 -28.72 -4.00 -39.69
N GLN A 21 -28.57 -3.61 -40.95
CA GLN A 21 -28.43 -4.48 -42.12
C GLN A 21 -27.05 -5.13 -42.30
N ALA A 22 -27.06 -6.31 -42.92
CA ALA A 22 -25.90 -6.98 -43.48
C ALA A 22 -25.50 -6.31 -44.81
N VAL A 23 -24.21 -6.02 -44.98
CA VAL A 23 -23.58 -5.85 -46.30
C VAL A 23 -22.37 -6.78 -46.35
N LEU A 24 -22.44 -7.75 -47.26
CA LEU A 24 -21.38 -8.66 -47.63
C LEU A 24 -20.40 -7.97 -48.58
N ALA A 25 -19.11 -8.04 -48.27
CA ALA A 25 -18.04 -8.10 -49.27
C ALA A 25 -16.76 -8.69 -48.64
N SER A 26 -16.47 -9.93 -49.01
CA SER A 26 -15.16 -10.60 -48.88
C SER A 26 -14.49 -10.54 -50.28
N PRO A 27 -13.15 -10.71 -50.46
CA PRO A 27 -12.38 -11.77 -49.80
C PRO A 27 -10.88 -11.55 -49.47
N LEU A 28 -10.43 -12.43 -48.56
CA LEU A 28 -9.14 -13.14 -48.46
C LEU A 28 -7.84 -12.35 -48.29
N THR A 29 -7.22 -12.52 -47.12
CA THR A 29 -5.94 -13.26 -47.01
C THR A 29 -5.69 -13.74 -45.57
N HIS A 30 -5.33 -15.03 -45.50
CA HIS A 30 -4.81 -15.85 -44.39
C HIS A 30 -4.18 -15.12 -43.18
N PHE A 31 -4.56 -15.50 -41.96
CA PHE A 31 -3.74 -16.27 -40.99
C PHE A 31 -4.58 -16.74 -39.78
N HIS A 32 -4.33 -18.00 -39.38
CA HIS A 32 -5.01 -18.81 -38.35
C HIS A 32 -4.94 -18.18 -36.94
N SER A 33 -6.08 -17.94 -36.27
CA SER A 33 -6.75 -18.79 -35.25
C SER A 33 -6.00 -18.98 -33.92
N SER A 34 -6.45 -18.29 -32.85
CA SER A 34 -7.26 -18.92 -31.80
C SER A 34 -7.69 -17.92 -30.71
N ASP A 35 -9.01 -17.68 -30.70
CA ASP A 35 -9.94 -17.60 -29.57
C ASP A 35 -9.75 -16.57 -28.45
N VAL A 36 -10.71 -15.63 -28.44
CA VAL A 36 -11.15 -14.79 -27.33
C VAL A 36 -12.38 -15.42 -26.69
N LEU A 37 -12.38 -15.62 -25.36
CA LEU A 37 -13.51 -15.50 -24.41
C LEU A 37 -12.94 -15.57 -22.97
N PRO A 38 -13.65 -15.13 -21.91
CA PRO A 38 -14.30 -13.85 -21.66
C PRO A 38 -13.74 -13.15 -20.39
N VAL A 39 -13.96 -11.84 -20.28
CA VAL A 39 -13.66 -11.04 -19.07
C VAL A 39 -14.67 -11.37 -17.98
N GLU A 40 -14.26 -12.21 -17.03
CA GLU A 40 -14.84 -12.25 -15.68
C GLU A 40 -13.89 -12.96 -14.71
N ALA A 41 -13.03 -12.20 -14.02
CA ALA A 41 -12.31 -12.72 -12.86
C ALA A 41 -11.75 -11.59 -11.99
N ARG A 42 -12.38 -11.44 -10.82
CA ARG A 42 -11.78 -11.27 -9.49
C ARG A 42 -10.70 -10.20 -9.30
N THR A 43 -11.02 -9.27 -8.42
CA THR A 43 -10.12 -8.49 -7.59
C THR A 43 -9.10 -9.39 -6.87
N GLU A 44 -7.96 -9.69 -7.51
CA GLU A 44 -6.80 -10.27 -6.85
C GLU A 44 -5.66 -9.25 -6.83
N GLN A 45 -5.45 -8.73 -5.63
CA GLN A 45 -4.34 -7.89 -5.20
C GLN A 45 -3.03 -8.66 -5.41
N PRO A 46 -1.98 -8.06 -6.01
CA PRO A 46 -0.76 -8.80 -6.33
C PRO A 46 0.04 -9.13 -5.06
N ASP A 47 0.04 -10.42 -4.69
CA ASP A 47 0.99 -11.03 -3.77
C ASP A 47 2.39 -10.99 -4.45
N TYR A 48 3.15 -9.91 -4.20
CA TYR A 48 4.55 -9.81 -4.67
C TYR A 48 5.45 -10.73 -3.82
N ILE A 49 5.60 -11.98 -4.26
CA ILE A 49 6.64 -12.88 -3.74
C ILE A 49 7.95 -12.55 -4.47
N THR A 50 8.89 -11.91 -3.76
CA THR A 50 10.30 -11.84 -4.20
C THR A 50 11.09 -12.81 -3.33
N GLU A 51 11.39 -13.99 -3.88
CA GLU A 51 12.33 -14.95 -3.28
C GLU A 51 13.75 -14.40 -3.47
N ASP A 52 14.31 -13.78 -2.43
CA ASP A 52 15.73 -13.47 -2.40
C ASP A 52 16.39 -14.31 -1.29
N PHE A 53 17.10 -15.35 -1.72
CA PHE A 53 17.76 -16.33 -0.86
C PHE A 53 18.97 -15.69 -0.18
N ASN A 54 18.75 -15.05 0.98
CA ASN A 54 19.86 -14.52 1.76
C ASN A 54 20.32 -15.46 2.89
N LYS A 55 21.65 -15.58 2.96
CA LYS A 55 22.42 -16.56 3.73
C LYS A 55 22.28 -16.37 5.24
N ARG A 56 21.46 -17.19 5.90
CA ARG A 56 21.66 -17.81 7.24
C ARG A 56 20.36 -18.51 7.70
N GLY A 57 20.01 -19.64 7.07
CA GLY A 57 19.12 -20.69 7.60
C GLY A 57 17.71 -20.35 8.11
N LYS A 58 17.25 -19.09 8.04
CA LYS A 58 15.94 -18.66 8.49
C LYS A 58 15.33 -17.80 7.39
N THR A 59 14.47 -18.42 6.58
CA THR A 59 13.63 -17.70 5.62
C THR A 59 12.81 -16.67 6.39
N ALA A 60 12.78 -15.42 5.91
CA ALA A 60 11.93 -14.41 6.52
C ALA A 60 10.46 -14.87 6.46
N PRO A 61 9.62 -14.55 7.46
CA PRO A 61 8.20 -14.89 7.42
C PRO A 61 7.51 -14.35 6.17
N LYS A 62 6.40 -14.96 5.71
CA LYS A 62 5.57 -14.35 4.67
C LYS A 62 5.07 -13.00 5.20
N LEU A 63 5.35 -11.92 4.48
CA LEU A 63 4.91 -10.58 4.87
C LEU A 63 3.49 -10.33 4.36
N ALA A 64 2.55 -10.08 5.26
CA ALA A 64 1.21 -9.59 4.95
C ALA A 64 1.17 -8.08 5.24
N THR A 65 1.12 -7.26 4.18
CA THR A 65 0.94 -5.82 4.28
C THR A 65 -0.54 -5.47 4.29
N ALA A 66 -0.95 -4.60 5.20
CA ALA A 66 -2.30 -4.06 5.30
C ALA A 66 -2.27 -2.52 5.34
N ASP A 67 -3.46 -1.92 5.15
CA ASP A 67 -3.74 -0.48 5.23
C ASP A 67 -2.66 0.39 4.59
N PHE A 68 -2.45 0.21 3.30
CA PHE A 68 -1.53 1.03 2.54
C PHE A 68 -1.90 2.52 2.66
N PRO A 69 -0.92 3.43 2.63
CA PRO A 69 -1.19 4.86 2.60
C PRO A 69 -2.03 5.20 1.36
N SER A 70 -3.30 5.50 1.57
CA SER A 70 -4.26 5.87 0.52
C SER A 70 -4.38 7.38 0.32
N LYS A 71 -3.91 8.16 1.30
CA LYS A 71 -3.92 9.62 1.32
C LYS A 71 -2.51 10.19 1.16
N SER A 72 -2.44 11.41 0.64
CA SER A 72 -1.22 12.21 0.72
C SER A 72 -1.06 12.77 2.14
N TYR A 73 0.17 13.06 2.55
CA TYR A 73 0.45 13.66 3.86
C TYR A 73 1.29 14.92 3.70
N THR A 74 0.87 16.00 4.34
CA THR A 74 1.60 17.27 4.38
C THR A 74 2.22 17.47 5.76
N CYS A 75 3.55 17.49 5.82
CA CYS A 75 4.29 17.78 7.02
C CYS A 75 4.47 19.28 7.18
N PRO A 76 4.11 19.86 8.35
CA PRO A 76 4.05 21.30 8.54
C PRO A 76 5.44 21.93 8.49
N LYS A 77 5.51 23.22 8.15
CA LYS A 77 6.74 24.00 8.25
C LYS A 77 7.33 23.92 9.67
N ALA A 78 8.64 23.73 9.75
CA ALA A 78 9.45 23.79 10.97
C ALA A 78 10.61 24.77 10.76
N ASP A 79 11.31 25.20 11.81
CA ASP A 79 12.32 26.26 11.73
C ASP A 79 13.38 26.05 10.64
N ALA A 80 13.88 24.82 10.51
CA ALA A 80 14.88 24.46 9.51
C ALA A 80 14.31 23.89 8.21
N TYR A 81 12.99 23.68 8.12
CA TYR A 81 12.39 22.85 7.08
C TYR A 81 11.08 23.43 6.55
N THR A 82 11.02 23.64 5.24
CA THR A 82 9.78 24.03 4.56
C THR A 82 8.74 22.93 4.64
N GLU A 83 7.48 23.29 4.45
CA GLU A 83 6.39 22.33 4.28
C GLU A 83 6.75 21.30 3.18
N THR A 84 6.26 20.07 3.34
CA THR A 84 6.51 19.00 2.37
C THR A 84 5.30 18.09 2.29
N THR A 85 4.83 17.87 1.08
CA THR A 85 3.75 16.92 0.81
C THR A 85 4.30 15.67 0.15
N TYR A 86 3.97 14.53 0.73
CA TYR A 86 4.21 13.22 0.16
C TYR A 86 2.91 12.68 -0.43
N THR A 87 2.96 12.21 -1.68
CA THR A 87 1.80 11.57 -2.30
C THR A 87 1.58 10.17 -1.73
N SER A 88 0.35 9.67 -1.79
CA SER A 88 0.03 8.29 -1.40
C SER A 88 0.92 7.26 -2.10
N GLY A 89 1.19 7.46 -3.40
CA GLY A 89 2.08 6.58 -4.18
C GLY A 89 3.55 6.61 -3.71
N GLN A 90 4.07 7.76 -3.28
CA GLN A 90 5.41 7.86 -2.71
C GLN A 90 5.49 7.16 -1.36
N LEU A 91 4.50 7.39 -0.50
CA LEU A 91 4.41 6.74 0.81
C LEU A 91 4.23 5.23 0.67
N ALA A 92 3.45 4.75 -0.30
CA ALA A 92 3.24 3.33 -0.55
C ALA A 92 4.56 2.63 -0.90
N LYS A 93 5.38 3.24 -1.77
CA LYS A 93 6.71 2.72 -2.10
C LYS A 93 7.61 2.65 -0.87
N ALA A 94 7.69 3.74 -0.10
CA ALA A 94 8.50 3.78 1.12
C ALA A 94 8.03 2.74 2.16
N TYR A 95 6.72 2.58 2.31
CA TYR A 95 6.11 1.62 3.22
C TYR A 95 6.42 0.16 2.84
N ILE A 96 6.30 -0.20 1.56
CA ILE A 96 6.61 -1.56 1.07
C ILE A 96 8.05 -1.93 1.43
N ASP A 97 8.99 -1.05 1.11
CA ASP A 97 10.40 -1.28 1.37
C ASP A 97 10.70 -1.31 2.87
N ALA A 98 10.15 -0.39 3.65
CA ALA A 98 10.30 -0.37 5.10
C ALA A 98 9.77 -1.66 5.76
N ALA A 99 8.59 -2.13 5.34
CA ALA A 99 8.00 -3.36 5.84
C ALA A 99 8.84 -4.59 5.45
N LYS A 100 9.37 -4.62 4.22
CA LYS A 100 10.31 -5.65 3.76
C LYS A 100 11.59 -5.67 4.61
N TYR A 101 12.21 -4.51 4.83
CA TYR A 101 13.43 -4.40 5.63
C TYR A 101 13.20 -4.80 7.09
N ALA A 102 12.07 -4.43 7.69
CA ALA A 102 11.69 -4.91 9.01
C ALA A 102 11.55 -6.43 9.04
N ASN A 103 10.91 -7.01 8.02
CA ASN A 103 10.69 -8.45 7.90
C ASN A 103 11.97 -9.27 7.72
N GLU A 104 12.92 -8.74 6.95
CA GLU A 104 14.23 -9.37 6.72
C GLU A 104 15.23 -9.11 7.86
N GLY A 105 14.87 -8.27 8.84
CA GLY A 105 15.82 -7.79 9.85
C GLY A 105 16.92 -6.89 9.28
N LYS A 106 16.75 -6.39 8.06
CA LYS A 106 17.70 -5.50 7.39
C LYS A 106 17.58 -4.09 7.98
N LYS A 107 18.73 -3.49 8.31
CA LYS A 107 18.83 -2.14 8.87
C LYS A 107 19.72 -1.27 7.99
N LEU A 108 19.30 -0.04 7.75
CA LEU A 108 19.91 0.92 6.83
C LEU A 108 20.53 2.11 7.56
N GLY A 109 21.72 2.51 7.12
CA GLY A 109 22.44 3.67 7.61
C GLY A 109 22.88 3.55 9.07
N LYS A 110 23.53 4.62 9.57
CA LYS A 110 24.05 4.69 10.95
C LYS A 110 22.95 4.57 12.01
N ASN A 111 21.76 5.08 11.69
CA ASN A 111 20.60 5.10 12.58
C ASN A 111 19.79 3.79 12.54
N LYS A 112 20.15 2.83 11.67
CA LYS A 112 19.56 1.49 11.60
C LYS A 112 18.06 1.47 11.29
N TYR A 113 17.62 2.19 10.26
CA TYR A 113 16.21 2.16 9.82
C TYR A 113 15.84 0.88 9.06
N PRO A 114 14.59 0.39 9.13
CA PRO A 114 13.56 0.80 10.09
C PRO A 114 13.92 0.37 11.51
N HIS A 115 13.49 1.10 12.52
CA HIS A 115 13.66 0.71 13.93
C HIS A 115 12.44 1.10 14.77
N ASN A 116 12.38 0.58 15.99
CA ASN A 116 11.28 0.84 16.92
C ASN A 116 11.12 2.35 17.14
N PHE A 117 9.87 2.80 17.10
CA PHE A 117 9.48 4.15 17.45
C PHE A 117 8.73 4.13 18.79
N ALA A 118 9.33 4.74 19.82
CA ALA A 118 8.81 4.67 21.19
C ALA A 118 7.59 5.58 21.43
N ASN A 119 7.33 6.57 20.56
CA ASN A 119 6.23 7.52 20.67
C ASN A 119 6.15 8.26 22.01
N HIS A 120 7.26 8.84 22.48
CA HIS A 120 7.30 9.60 23.74
C HIS A 120 6.36 10.81 23.76
N ASP A 121 6.13 11.43 22.58
CA ASP A 121 5.22 12.57 22.40
C ASP A 121 3.73 12.17 22.39
N LYS A 122 3.43 10.86 22.48
CA LYS A 122 2.06 10.32 22.52
C LYS A 122 1.20 10.76 21.32
N LEU A 123 1.81 10.82 20.14
CA LEU A 123 1.10 11.16 18.92
C LEU A 123 -0.01 10.12 18.64
N PRO A 124 -1.20 10.57 18.18
CA PRO A 124 -2.34 9.69 17.98
C PRO A 124 -2.19 8.91 16.68
N PHE A 125 -1.75 7.65 16.77
CA PHE A 125 -1.76 6.72 15.64
C PHE A 125 -2.85 5.68 15.80
N GLU A 126 -3.55 5.36 14.72
CA GLU A 126 -4.60 4.33 14.68
C GLU A 126 -4.04 2.90 14.53
N CYS A 127 -2.79 2.68 14.95
CA CYS A 127 -2.10 1.40 14.87
C CYS A 127 -1.51 0.97 16.23
N GLY A 128 -1.30 -0.34 16.40
CA GLY A 128 -0.95 -0.97 17.67
C GLY A 128 0.45 -0.63 18.20
N ALA A 129 0.86 -1.31 19.27
CA ALA A 129 2.00 -0.89 20.09
C ALA A 129 3.37 -1.03 19.39
N SER A 130 3.51 -1.95 18.44
CA SER A 130 4.79 -2.30 17.81
C SER A 130 5.15 -1.36 16.64
N LYS A 131 5.27 -0.07 16.92
CA LYS A 131 5.56 0.96 15.92
C LYS A 131 7.03 0.93 15.50
N GLN A 132 7.25 1.08 14.21
CA GLN A 132 8.53 1.31 13.58
C GLN A 132 8.51 2.68 12.89
N GLU A 133 9.67 3.32 12.84
CA GLU A 133 9.90 4.50 12.01
C GLU A 133 10.86 4.19 10.86
N PHE A 134 10.66 4.87 9.73
CA PHE A 134 11.52 4.81 8.57
C PHE A 134 11.71 6.21 7.98
N ALA A 135 12.95 6.58 7.67
CA ALA A 135 13.25 7.89 7.11
C ALA A 135 12.63 8.09 5.72
N LEU A 136 12.08 9.28 5.48
CA LEU A 136 11.61 9.72 4.18
C LEU A 136 12.63 10.67 3.54
N ASP A 137 12.93 10.45 2.27
CA ASP A 137 13.74 11.36 1.48
C ASP A 137 12.87 12.55 1.06
N ARG A 138 13.20 13.75 1.54
CA ARG A 138 12.49 14.96 1.17
C ARG A 138 13.13 15.67 -0.03
N GLU A 139 14.43 15.49 -0.22
CA GLU A 139 15.13 16.08 -1.37
C GLU A 139 14.67 15.39 -2.65
N ASN A 140 14.34 14.09 -2.55
CA ASN A 140 13.70 13.35 -3.61
C ASN A 140 12.59 12.42 -3.06
N PRO A 141 11.36 12.92 -2.86
CA PRO A 141 10.23 12.13 -2.34
C PRO A 141 9.83 10.93 -3.19
N ALA A 142 10.28 10.85 -4.43
CA ALA A 142 10.09 9.68 -5.29
C ALA A 142 11.08 8.54 -4.99
N ARG A 143 12.15 8.80 -4.24
CA ARG A 143 13.14 7.80 -3.81
C ARG A 143 12.83 7.29 -2.41
N VAL A 144 12.97 5.98 -2.25
CA VAL A 144 12.97 5.36 -0.92
C VAL A 144 14.36 5.57 -0.31
N TYR A 145 14.39 5.98 0.95
CA TYR A 145 15.64 6.11 1.70
C TYR A 145 16.47 4.83 1.66
N SER A 146 17.76 4.96 1.32
CA SER A 146 18.65 3.83 1.03
C SER A 146 19.83 3.69 2.00
N GLY A 147 19.85 4.46 3.10
CA GLY A 147 20.90 4.36 4.14
C GLY A 147 21.89 5.52 4.22
N GLY A 148 21.63 6.62 3.51
CA GLY A 148 22.44 7.85 3.56
C GLY A 148 22.36 8.62 4.89
N ASP A 149 22.96 9.81 4.95
CA ASP A 149 22.83 10.69 6.11
C ASP A 149 21.38 11.21 6.23
N VAL A 150 20.86 11.21 7.45
CA VAL A 150 19.48 11.63 7.76
C VAL A 150 19.40 12.98 8.48
N LYS A 151 20.53 13.67 8.71
CA LYS A 151 20.53 15.00 9.36
C LYS A 151 19.59 16.02 8.73
N LYS A 152 19.37 15.93 7.41
CA LYS A 152 18.47 16.82 6.65
C LYS A 152 17.11 16.20 6.34
N LEU A 153 16.88 14.98 6.82
CA LEU A 153 15.66 14.19 6.63
C LEU A 153 14.96 14.07 7.99
N PRO A 154 14.06 14.98 8.37
CA PRO A 154 13.32 14.97 9.62
C PRO A 154 12.02 14.17 9.52
N ASP A 155 11.59 13.83 8.31
CA ASP A 155 10.29 13.20 8.07
C ASP A 155 10.42 11.68 8.20
N ARG A 156 9.44 11.05 8.85
CA ARG A 156 9.40 9.61 9.11
C ARG A 156 8.05 9.06 8.70
N LEU A 157 8.08 7.92 8.01
CA LEU A 157 6.93 7.06 7.86
C LEU A 157 6.82 6.18 9.10
N ILE A 158 5.63 6.14 9.71
CA ILE A 158 5.32 5.29 10.86
C ILE A 158 4.45 4.13 10.41
N PHE A 159 4.85 2.93 10.79
CA PHE A 159 4.11 1.70 10.51
C PHE A 159 4.19 0.77 11.71
N GLU A 160 3.15 -0.02 11.93
CA GLU A 160 3.17 -1.13 12.88
C GLU A 160 3.80 -2.34 12.19
N TYR A 161 4.65 -3.07 12.91
CA TYR A 161 5.21 -4.33 12.46
C TYR A 161 5.14 -5.37 13.58
N THR A 162 4.57 -6.53 13.27
CA THR A 162 4.54 -7.68 14.18
C THR A 162 5.06 -8.92 13.45
N GLY A 163 6.22 -9.42 13.88
CA GLY A 163 6.91 -10.54 13.28
C GLY A 163 6.94 -11.75 14.21
N THR A 164 5.84 -12.50 14.31
CA THR A 164 5.82 -13.76 15.08
C THR A 164 5.34 -14.92 14.21
N GLY A 165 6.14 -15.99 14.12
CA GLY A 165 5.76 -17.23 13.45
C GLY A 165 5.97 -17.21 11.93
N LYS A 166 5.04 -17.83 11.20
CA LYS A 166 5.14 -18.03 9.74
C LYS A 166 4.74 -16.81 8.90
N THR A 167 4.01 -15.87 9.50
CA THR A 167 3.50 -14.67 8.83
C THR A 167 3.81 -13.45 9.68
N ALA A 168 4.47 -12.46 9.09
CA ALA A 168 4.62 -11.14 9.67
C ALA A 168 3.52 -10.23 9.15
N ARG A 169 3.10 -9.25 9.95
CA ARG A 169 2.12 -8.23 9.55
C ARG A 169 2.73 -6.85 9.63
N ALA A 170 2.48 -6.04 8.61
CA ALA A 170 2.78 -4.62 8.61
C ALA A 170 1.51 -3.81 8.33
N ARG A 171 1.40 -2.63 8.94
CA ARG A 171 0.29 -1.70 8.75
C ARG A 171 0.82 -0.27 8.75
N PHE A 172 0.51 0.55 7.75
CA PHE A 172 0.87 1.97 7.78
C PHE A 172 0.03 2.73 8.81
N CYS A 173 0.66 3.65 9.56
CA CYS A 173 0.03 4.39 10.64
C CYS A 173 -0.11 5.89 10.35
N GLY A 174 0.87 6.47 9.66
CA GLY A 174 0.94 7.91 9.45
C GLY A 174 2.35 8.38 9.12
N VAL A 175 2.50 9.70 9.05
CA VAL A 175 3.78 10.38 8.80
C VAL A 175 4.00 11.41 9.89
N ILE A 176 5.24 11.53 10.36
CA ILE A 176 5.65 12.53 11.35
C ILE A 176 6.87 13.30 10.88
N ARG A 177 7.11 14.43 11.52
CA ARG A 177 8.27 15.30 11.30
C ARG A 177 8.93 15.59 12.64
N HIS A 178 10.26 15.49 12.70
CA HIS A 178 11.03 16.07 13.81
C HIS A 178 10.77 17.58 13.92
N TYR A 179 10.41 18.03 15.11
CA TYR A 179 10.11 19.41 15.44
C TYR A 179 10.61 19.71 16.85
N GLU A 180 11.48 20.71 16.98
CA GLU A 180 12.20 20.99 18.23
C GLU A 180 12.86 19.71 18.80
N ASP A 181 12.59 19.37 20.05
CA ASP A 181 13.11 18.19 20.74
C ASP A 181 12.22 16.93 20.57
N GLY A 182 11.16 17.02 19.76
CA GLY A 182 10.16 15.95 19.59
C GLY A 182 9.68 15.77 18.16
N PHE A 183 8.42 15.37 18.03
CA PHE A 183 7.77 15.10 16.75
C PHE A 183 6.39 15.76 16.65
N VAL A 184 6.02 16.14 15.43
CA VAL A 184 4.67 16.57 15.07
C VAL A 184 4.10 15.66 13.98
N SER A 185 2.78 15.44 14.03
CA SER A 185 2.08 14.69 12.99
C SER A 185 1.99 15.49 11.69
N CYS A 186 2.15 14.80 10.56
CA CYS A 186 1.82 15.33 9.26
C CYS A 186 0.33 15.10 8.97
N SER A 187 -0.32 16.07 8.33
CA SER A 187 -1.76 16.05 8.08
C SER A 187 -2.09 15.22 6.84
N ALA A 188 -3.02 14.27 6.97
CA ALA A 188 -3.56 13.54 5.84
C ALA A 188 -4.50 14.43 5.00
N LEU A 189 -4.39 14.37 3.68
CA LEU A 189 -5.25 15.06 2.71
C LEU A 189 -6.37 14.17 2.17
#